data_AF-A0A363NZ69-F1
#
_entry.id   AF-A0A363NZ69-F1
#
_cell.length_a   1.000
_cell.length_b   1.000
_cell.length_c   1.000
_cell.angle_alpha   90.00
_cell.angle_beta   90.00
_cell.angle_gamma   90.00
#
_symmetry.space_group_name_H-M   'P 1'
#
loop_
_entity.id
_entity.type
_entity.pdbx_description
1 polymer ?
#
loop_
_entity_poly.entity_id
_entity_poly.type
_entity_poly.pdbx_seq_one_letter_code
_entity_poly.pdbx_strand_id
1 'polypeptide(L)'
;MVKRNKIAILTLVLFIGLLFFLSLIESNSSWIEAFYAQGFYRFYGYIPKYIFGYIPFSVGDIFYTFALIFLFYRLANLIRKVWHRKWTDAGRAFLFLLNLLFGLYIFFYISWGLNYYRKPISINTQLKVDSLRLADYLMVLDEYLDSTNALRGQVDPALWGQRKDHMREDLATWVKKDTTFSSFLSGSQINAKSPLNSRIVSYFGVSGYFNPFTHEAQVNYAMPALSFPFTYVHELAHQQGVGFEDEANFIAFVRLQHHPQAFYRYSAYLQTTLYMLGELRGMYPELSKVYQIKLSKPVLEDVAAERLFWSNYTGWINDLMGLFYNQYLTHNNQKEGIARYDRMTRLVLAYELKKRGCH
;
A
#
# COMPACT_ATOMS: atom_id res chain seq x y z
N MET A 1 -20.47 29.05 -28.62
CA MET A 1 -20.68 28.59 -27.22
C MET A 1 -21.37 27.23 -27.11
N VAL A 2 -22.45 26.97 -27.85
CA VAL A 2 -23.18 25.67 -27.84
C VAL A 2 -22.29 24.46 -28.14
N LYS A 3 -21.36 24.56 -29.11
CA LYS A 3 -20.43 23.47 -29.48
C LYS A 3 -19.57 22.98 -28.31
N ARG A 4 -19.09 23.89 -27.45
CA ARG A 4 -18.22 23.55 -26.31
C ARG A 4 -18.97 22.79 -25.22
N ASN A 5 -20.24 23.11 -25.00
CA ASN A 5 -21.10 22.37 -24.07
C ASN A 5 -21.43 20.98 -24.60
N LYS A 6 -21.72 20.85 -25.91
CA LYS A 6 -21.94 19.55 -26.56
C LYS A 6 -20.72 18.63 -26.42
N ILE A 7 -19.51 19.16 -26.61
CA ILE A 7 -18.27 18.39 -26.41
C ILE A 7 -18.15 17.93 -24.96
N ALA A 8 -18.35 18.81 -23.97
CA ALA A 8 -18.22 18.44 -22.56
C ALA A 8 -19.24 17.39 -22.10
N ILE A 9 -20.46 17.42 -22.65
CA ILE A 9 -21.49 16.39 -22.40
C ILE A 9 -21.07 15.07 -23.07
N LEU A 10 -20.61 15.12 -24.31
CA LEU A 10 -20.12 13.93 -25.02
C LEU A 10 -18.95 13.29 -24.28
N THR A 11 -17.98 14.07 -23.81
CA THR A 11 -16.86 13.57 -22.99
C THR A 11 -17.36 12.85 -21.74
N LEU A 12 -18.34 13.43 -21.04
CA LEU A 12 -18.91 12.80 -19.84
C LEU A 12 -19.58 11.47 -20.17
N VAL A 13 -20.37 11.42 -21.25
CA VAL A 13 -21.02 10.18 -21.71
C VAL A 13 -19.98 9.12 -22.07
N LEU A 14 -18.90 9.51 -22.76
CA LEU A 14 -17.79 8.60 -23.07
C LEU A 14 -17.08 8.09 -21.82
N PHE A 15 -16.84 8.95 -20.82
CA PHE A 15 -16.24 8.55 -19.56
C PHE A 15 -17.14 7.60 -18.76
N ILE A 16 -18.44 7.86 -18.70
CA ILE A 16 -19.41 6.94 -18.07
C ILE A 16 -19.43 5.60 -18.81
N GLY A 17 -19.45 5.61 -20.15
CA GLY A 17 -19.40 4.39 -20.96
C GLY A 17 -18.11 3.60 -20.74
N LEU A 18 -16.96 4.27 -20.62
CA LEU A 18 -15.68 3.63 -20.33
C LEU A 18 -15.65 3.04 -18.92
N LEU A 19 -16.17 3.74 -17.91
CA LEU A 19 -16.26 3.19 -16.55
C LEU A 19 -17.18 1.98 -16.47
N PHE A 20 -18.31 2.01 -17.19
CA PHE A 20 -19.17 0.84 -17.33
C PHE A 20 -18.46 -0.33 -17.99
N PHE A 21 -17.65 -0.07 -19.02
CA PHE A 21 -16.84 -1.11 -19.65
C PHE A 21 -15.77 -1.68 -18.71
N LEU A 22 -15.09 -0.83 -17.94
CA LEU A 22 -14.11 -1.25 -16.95
C LEU A 22 -14.74 -2.12 -15.86
N SER A 23 -15.94 -1.77 -15.37
CA SER A 23 -16.63 -2.58 -14.35
C SER A 23 -17.06 -3.96 -14.83
N LEU A 24 -17.32 -4.14 -16.13
CA LEU A 24 -17.55 -5.48 -16.69
C LEU A 24 -16.28 -6.34 -16.64
N ILE A 25 -15.12 -5.73 -16.89
CA ILE A 25 -13.82 -6.41 -16.88
C ILE A 25 -13.38 -6.77 -15.46
N GLU A 26 -13.67 -5.93 -14.47
CA GLU A 26 -13.33 -6.13 -13.05
C GLU A 26 -13.75 -7.51 -12.51
N SER A 27 -14.84 -8.07 -13.04
CA SER A 27 -15.33 -9.40 -12.65
C SER A 27 -14.45 -10.57 -13.12
N ASN A 28 -13.53 -10.35 -14.06
CA ASN A 28 -12.70 -11.38 -14.67
C ASN A 28 -11.22 -11.21 -14.29
N SER A 29 -10.86 -11.71 -13.10
CA SER A 29 -9.49 -11.65 -12.59
C SER A 29 -8.46 -12.37 -13.48
N SER A 30 -8.89 -13.37 -14.27
CA SER A 30 -8.00 -14.04 -15.23
C SER A 30 -7.65 -13.16 -16.41
N TRP A 31 -8.60 -12.37 -16.91
CA TRP A 31 -8.34 -11.39 -17.97
C TRP A 31 -7.43 -10.28 -17.45
N ILE A 32 -7.71 -9.76 -16.25
CA ILE A 32 -6.92 -8.69 -15.63
C ILE A 32 -5.48 -9.16 -15.40
N GLU A 33 -5.29 -10.38 -14.91
CA GLU A 33 -3.95 -10.92 -14.71
C GLU A 33 -3.17 -11.03 -16.04
N ALA A 34 -3.78 -11.62 -17.07
CA ALA A 34 -3.09 -11.89 -18.34
C ALA A 34 -2.86 -10.63 -19.19
N PHE A 35 -3.88 -9.81 -19.38
CA PHE A 35 -3.84 -8.69 -20.33
C PHE A 35 -3.48 -7.36 -19.67
N TYR A 36 -4.00 -7.10 -18.46
CA TYR A 36 -3.71 -5.87 -17.76
C TYR A 36 -2.38 -5.96 -16.98
N ALA A 37 -2.26 -6.84 -15.99
CA ALA A 37 -1.11 -6.84 -15.10
C ALA A 37 0.19 -7.32 -15.79
N GLN A 38 0.14 -8.48 -16.46
CA GLN A 38 1.31 -9.06 -17.12
C GLN A 38 1.58 -8.44 -18.50
N GLY A 39 0.53 -7.95 -19.17
CA GLY A 39 0.62 -7.21 -20.43
C GLY A 39 0.83 -5.72 -20.21
N PHE A 40 -0.26 -4.95 -20.18
CA PHE A 40 -0.25 -3.49 -20.16
C PHE A 40 0.61 -2.89 -19.03
N TYR A 41 0.32 -3.21 -17.78
CA TYR A 41 0.92 -2.58 -16.59
C TYR A 41 2.42 -2.79 -16.53
N ARG A 42 2.89 -4.00 -16.87
CA ARG A 42 4.32 -4.33 -16.93
C ARG A 42 5.07 -3.39 -17.88
N PHE A 43 4.50 -3.03 -19.04
CA PHE A 43 5.11 -2.07 -19.96
C PHE A 43 4.88 -0.62 -19.54
N TYR A 44 3.65 -0.29 -19.17
CA TYR A 44 3.25 1.06 -18.81
C TYR A 44 4.05 1.59 -17.62
N GLY A 45 4.32 0.77 -16.61
CA GLY A 45 5.11 1.15 -15.43
C GLY A 45 6.52 1.66 -15.73
N TYR A 46 7.09 1.36 -16.92
CA TYR A 46 8.38 1.93 -17.34
C TYR A 46 8.28 3.38 -17.83
N ILE A 47 7.11 3.85 -18.28
CA ILE A 47 6.93 5.19 -18.84
C ILE A 47 7.03 6.26 -17.72
N PRO A 48 6.20 6.24 -16.66
CA PRO A 48 6.34 7.20 -15.58
C PRO A 48 7.70 7.09 -14.89
N LYS A 49 8.28 5.89 -14.83
CA LYS A 49 9.64 5.68 -14.32
C LYS A 49 10.68 6.49 -15.09
N TYR A 50 10.65 6.45 -16.41
CA TYR A 50 11.63 7.18 -17.22
C TYR A 50 11.49 8.70 -17.01
N ILE A 51 10.26 9.18 -16.81
CA ILE A 51 9.97 10.61 -16.65
C ILE A 51 10.29 11.09 -15.23
N PHE A 52 9.80 10.38 -14.20
CA PHE A 52 9.84 10.84 -12.80
C PHE A 52 10.92 10.16 -11.97
N GLY A 53 11.41 8.97 -12.36
CA GLY A 53 12.36 8.19 -11.56
C GLY A 53 13.71 8.87 -11.33
N TYR A 54 14.16 9.71 -12.26
CA TYR A 54 15.41 10.47 -12.15
C TYR A 54 15.31 11.73 -11.29
N ILE A 55 14.09 12.17 -10.98
CA ILE A 55 13.87 13.36 -10.15
C ILE A 55 14.07 12.95 -8.68
N PRO A 56 14.95 13.60 -7.90
CA PRO A 56 15.35 13.12 -6.57
C PRO A 56 14.28 13.31 -5.48
N PHE A 57 13.21 14.07 -5.76
CA PHE A 57 12.11 14.32 -4.83
C PHE A 57 10.78 13.74 -5.34
N SER A 58 9.78 13.65 -4.47
CA SER A 58 8.44 13.14 -4.80
C SER A 58 7.69 14.11 -5.73
N VAL A 59 7.59 13.77 -7.01
CA VAL A 59 6.78 14.55 -7.98
C VAL A 59 5.29 14.33 -7.71
N GLY A 60 4.94 13.14 -7.23
CA GLY A 60 3.59 12.76 -6.83
C GLY A 60 3.01 13.69 -5.76
N ASP A 61 3.82 14.14 -4.80
CA ASP A 61 3.37 15.07 -3.76
C ASP A 61 3.10 16.47 -4.33
N ILE A 62 3.93 16.91 -5.30
CA ILE A 62 3.68 18.16 -6.04
C ILE A 62 2.38 18.03 -6.83
N PHE A 63 2.18 16.91 -7.51
CA PHE A 63 0.97 16.64 -8.27
C PHE A 63 -0.27 16.66 -7.35
N TYR A 64 -0.24 15.98 -6.20
CA TYR A 64 -1.33 16.00 -5.24
C TYR A 64 -1.60 17.40 -4.68
N THR A 65 -0.56 18.14 -4.31
CA THR A 65 -0.69 19.50 -3.80
C THR A 65 -1.32 20.42 -4.84
N PHE A 66 -0.83 20.36 -6.09
CA PHE A 66 -1.38 21.14 -7.20
C PHE A 66 -2.82 20.74 -7.53
N ALA A 67 -3.11 19.43 -7.61
CA ALA A 67 -4.44 18.92 -7.89
C ALA A 67 -5.45 19.38 -6.82
N LEU A 68 -5.09 19.31 -5.53
CA LEU A 68 -5.93 19.79 -4.43
C LEU A 68 -6.20 21.30 -4.54
N ILE A 69 -5.16 22.12 -4.67
CA ILE A 69 -5.31 23.58 -4.81
C ILE A 69 -6.18 23.92 -6.03
N PHE A 70 -5.93 23.26 -7.16
CA PHE A 70 -6.70 23.46 -8.38
C PHE A 70 -8.16 23.06 -8.19
N LEU A 71 -8.45 21.91 -7.59
CA LEU A 71 -9.82 21.46 -7.30
C LEU A 71 -10.54 22.43 -6.37
N PHE A 72 -9.90 22.91 -5.29
CA PHE A 72 -10.48 23.91 -4.40
C PHE A 72 -10.77 25.22 -5.13
N TYR A 73 -9.84 25.71 -5.96
CA TYR A 73 -10.07 26.89 -6.79
C TYR A 73 -11.26 26.71 -7.73
N ARG A 74 -11.36 25.56 -8.41
CA ARG A 74 -12.47 25.25 -9.32
C ARG A 74 -13.80 25.15 -8.57
N LEU A 75 -13.80 24.55 -7.39
CA LEU A 75 -14.96 24.44 -6.51
C LEU A 75 -15.42 25.81 -6.00
N ALA A 76 -14.51 26.63 -5.50
CA ALA A 76 -14.81 28.00 -5.04
C ALA A 76 -15.38 28.86 -6.19
N ASN A 77 -14.84 28.74 -7.40
CA ASN A 77 -15.37 29.44 -8.57
C ASN A 77 -16.76 28.93 -8.97
N LEU A 78 -17.04 27.62 -8.84
CA LEU A 78 -18.38 27.06 -9.02
C LEU A 78 -19.36 27.64 -7.99
N ILE A 79 -19.02 27.60 -6.70
CA ILE A 79 -19.84 28.13 -5.61
C ILE A 79 -20.12 29.63 -5.83
N ARG A 80 -19.10 30.42 -6.17
CA ARG A 80 -19.25 31.85 -6.46
C ARG A 80 -20.22 32.10 -7.62
N LYS A 81 -20.18 31.30 -8.69
CA LYS A 81 -21.10 31.44 -9.83
C LYS A 81 -22.53 31.07 -9.46
N VAL A 82 -22.73 30.05 -8.63
CA VAL A 82 -24.04 29.67 -8.07
C VAL A 82 -24.58 30.80 -7.20
N TRP A 83 -23.75 31.35 -6.30
CA TRP A 83 -24.12 32.44 -5.40
C TRP A 83 -24.59 33.69 -6.14
N HIS A 84 -23.87 34.10 -7.19
CA HIS A 84 -24.27 35.21 -8.06
C HIS A 84 -25.35 34.84 -9.09
N ARG A 85 -26.02 33.69 -8.95
CA ARG A 85 -27.12 33.22 -9.80
C ARG A 85 -26.75 33.14 -11.30
N LYS A 86 -25.47 32.93 -11.61
CA LYS A 86 -24.95 32.74 -12.98
C LYS A 86 -25.11 31.28 -13.41
N TRP A 87 -26.34 30.79 -13.47
CA TRP A 87 -26.66 29.36 -13.62
C TRP A 87 -26.03 28.68 -14.83
N THR A 88 -25.97 29.35 -15.98
CA THR A 88 -25.36 28.79 -17.20
C THR A 88 -23.83 28.68 -17.12
N ASP A 89 -23.17 29.61 -16.43
CA ASP A 89 -21.74 29.54 -16.14
C ASP A 89 -21.41 28.52 -15.04
N ALA A 90 -22.30 28.40 -14.05
CA ALA A 90 -22.21 27.42 -12.98
C ALA A 90 -22.34 26.00 -13.53
N GLY A 91 -23.35 25.72 -14.36
CA GLY A 91 -23.52 24.43 -15.01
C GLY A 91 -22.31 24.02 -15.85
N ARG A 92 -21.70 24.97 -16.58
CA ARG A 92 -20.44 24.73 -17.31
C ARG A 92 -19.25 24.45 -16.38
N ALA A 93 -19.14 25.17 -15.27
CA ALA A 93 -18.09 24.94 -14.29
C ALA A 93 -18.24 23.57 -13.61
N PHE A 94 -19.47 23.18 -13.27
CA PHE A 94 -19.81 21.88 -12.71
C PHE A 94 -19.48 20.76 -13.69
N LEU A 95 -19.92 20.86 -14.94
CA LEU A 95 -19.66 19.84 -15.96
C LEU A 95 -18.16 19.67 -16.24
N PHE A 96 -17.38 20.76 -16.19
CA PHE A 96 -15.93 20.69 -16.26
C PHE A 96 -15.34 19.96 -15.05
N LEU A 97 -15.78 20.29 -13.84
CA LEU A 97 -15.30 19.65 -12.61
C LEU A 97 -15.63 18.15 -12.61
N LEU A 98 -16.83 17.79 -13.06
CA LEU A 98 -17.26 16.41 -13.20
C LEU A 98 -16.38 15.65 -14.20
N ASN A 99 -16.17 16.18 -15.41
CA ASN A 99 -15.26 15.57 -16.39
C ASN A 99 -13.83 15.45 -15.86
N LEU A 100 -13.34 16.45 -15.12
CA LEU A 100 -12.01 16.39 -14.50
C LEU A 100 -11.91 15.23 -13.50
N LEU A 101 -12.89 15.09 -12.60
CA LEU A 101 -12.92 14.02 -11.60
C LEU A 101 -13.04 12.64 -12.25
N PHE A 102 -13.93 12.48 -13.24
CA PHE A 102 -14.07 11.23 -14.00
C PHE A 102 -12.77 10.90 -14.76
N GLY A 103 -12.14 11.90 -15.38
CA GLY A 103 -10.88 11.72 -16.10
C GLY A 103 -9.74 11.29 -15.17
N LEU A 104 -9.61 11.90 -13.99
CA LEU A 104 -8.64 11.50 -12.97
C LEU A 104 -8.90 10.07 -12.47
N TYR A 105 -10.16 9.72 -12.24
CA TYR A 105 -10.54 8.38 -11.77
C TYR A 105 -10.30 7.28 -12.82
N ILE A 106 -10.66 7.53 -14.08
CA ILE A 106 -10.36 6.64 -15.21
C ILE A 106 -8.85 6.48 -15.36
N PHE A 107 -8.11 7.59 -15.29
CA PHE A 107 -6.65 7.54 -15.38
C PHE A 107 -6.07 6.69 -14.26
N PHE A 108 -6.51 6.88 -13.01
CA PHE A 108 -6.13 6.03 -11.88
C PHE A 108 -6.44 4.55 -12.14
N TYR A 109 -7.65 4.21 -12.60
CA TYR A 109 -8.05 2.82 -12.86
C TYR A 109 -7.15 2.15 -13.90
N ILE A 110 -6.90 2.85 -15.02
CA ILE A 110 -6.06 2.34 -16.10
C ILE A 110 -4.59 2.32 -15.66
N SER A 111 -4.09 3.36 -14.99
CA SER A 111 -2.68 3.46 -14.62
C SER A 111 -2.29 2.42 -13.58
N TRP A 112 -3.17 2.14 -12.61
CA TRP A 112 -2.88 1.21 -11.52
C TRP A 112 -4.08 0.53 -10.87
N GLY A 113 -5.26 1.18 -10.79
CA GLY A 113 -6.40 0.71 -9.99
C GLY A 113 -6.96 -0.67 -10.37
N LEU A 114 -6.82 -1.10 -11.64
CA LEU A 114 -7.18 -2.47 -12.03
C LEU A 114 -6.34 -3.55 -11.32
N ASN A 115 -5.20 -3.20 -10.70
CA ASN A 115 -4.41 -4.12 -9.89
C ASN A 115 -5.18 -4.69 -8.68
N TYR A 116 -6.23 -4.02 -8.20
CA TYR A 116 -7.12 -4.53 -7.14
C TYR A 116 -7.97 -5.74 -7.57
N TYR A 117 -8.08 -6.01 -8.86
CA TYR A 117 -8.93 -7.06 -9.40
C TYR A 117 -8.12 -8.21 -10.01
N ARG A 118 -6.80 -8.23 -9.77
CA ARG A 118 -5.92 -9.33 -10.17
C ARG A 118 -6.29 -10.64 -9.49
N LYS A 119 -5.67 -11.73 -9.96
CA LYS A 119 -5.69 -12.98 -9.21
C LYS A 119 -5.03 -12.74 -7.84
N PRO A 120 -5.64 -13.23 -6.74
CA PRO A 120 -4.99 -13.17 -5.43
C PRO A 120 -3.64 -13.88 -5.45
N ILE A 121 -2.68 -13.37 -4.69
CA ILE A 121 -1.32 -13.94 -4.59
C ILE A 121 -1.35 -15.41 -4.20
N SER A 122 -2.31 -15.83 -3.37
CA SER A 122 -2.47 -17.24 -3.00
C SER A 122 -2.64 -18.15 -4.21
N ILE A 123 -3.31 -17.69 -5.27
CA ILE A 123 -3.45 -18.43 -6.53
C ILE A 123 -2.13 -18.41 -7.30
N ASN A 124 -1.50 -17.23 -7.47
CA ASN A 124 -0.24 -17.10 -8.19
C ASN A 124 0.91 -17.91 -7.58
N THR A 125 0.91 -18.05 -6.25
CA THR A 125 1.94 -18.77 -5.48
C THR A 125 1.51 -20.20 -5.10
N GLN A 126 0.30 -20.61 -5.50
CA GLN A 126 -0.29 -21.92 -5.18
C GLN A 126 -0.26 -22.21 -3.67
N LEU A 127 -0.76 -21.27 -2.88
CA LEU A 127 -0.93 -21.37 -1.43
C LEU A 127 -2.39 -21.73 -1.11
N LYS A 128 -2.58 -22.72 -0.25
CA LYS A 128 -3.90 -23.11 0.27
C LYS A 128 -4.17 -22.35 1.56
N VAL A 129 -5.07 -21.38 1.50
CA VAL A 129 -5.37 -20.49 2.64
C VAL A 129 -6.63 -20.89 3.40
N ASP A 130 -7.43 -21.83 2.88
CA ASP A 130 -8.75 -22.19 3.44
C ASP A 130 -8.72 -23.37 4.43
N SER A 131 -7.58 -24.07 4.53
CA SER A 131 -7.41 -25.26 5.38
C SER A 131 -6.66 -24.98 6.69
N LEU A 132 -6.51 -23.72 7.09
CA LEU A 132 -5.65 -23.30 8.19
C LEU A 132 -6.27 -23.60 9.55
N ARG A 133 -5.55 -24.34 10.41
CA ARG A 133 -5.99 -24.68 11.76
C ARG A 133 -5.36 -23.74 12.78
N LEU A 134 -6.05 -23.54 13.91
CA LEU A 134 -5.49 -22.78 15.04
C LEU A 134 -4.17 -23.38 15.54
N ALA A 135 -4.03 -24.71 15.55
CA ALA A 135 -2.78 -25.36 15.95
C ALA A 135 -1.60 -24.96 15.04
N ASP A 136 -1.81 -24.91 13.72
CA ASP A 136 -0.78 -24.50 12.76
C ASP A 136 -0.40 -23.03 12.98
N TYR A 137 -1.41 -22.18 13.23
CA TYR A 137 -1.22 -20.77 13.53
C TYR A 137 -0.35 -20.56 14.78
N LEU A 138 -0.69 -21.24 15.88
CA LEU A 138 0.01 -21.12 17.15
C LEU A 138 1.44 -21.65 17.07
N MET A 139 1.68 -22.70 16.28
CA MET A 139 3.02 -23.23 16.00
C MET A 139 3.87 -22.19 15.27
N VAL A 140 3.37 -21.61 14.17
CA VAL A 140 4.12 -20.58 13.42
C VAL A 140 4.34 -19.33 14.28
N LEU A 141 3.33 -18.91 15.04
CA LEU A 141 3.47 -17.77 15.95
C LEU A 141 4.56 -18.01 17.00
N ASP A 142 4.65 -19.21 17.57
CA ASP A 142 5.67 -19.56 18.56
C ASP A 142 7.08 -19.46 17.96
N GLU A 143 7.29 -20.04 16.77
CA GLU A 143 8.56 -19.94 16.06
C GLU A 143 8.93 -18.49 15.70
N TYR A 144 7.93 -17.67 15.36
CA TYR A 144 8.15 -16.28 15.00
C TYR A 144 8.46 -15.43 16.22
N LEU A 145 7.85 -15.70 17.38
CA LEU A 145 8.23 -15.09 18.66
C LEU A 145 9.69 -15.39 19.01
N ASP A 146 10.10 -16.64 18.88
CA ASP A 146 11.50 -17.07 19.10
C ASP A 146 12.45 -16.37 18.11
N SER A 147 12.09 -16.32 16.83
CA SER A 147 12.87 -15.65 15.79
C SER A 147 12.98 -14.15 16.04
N THR A 148 11.89 -13.48 16.41
CA THR A 148 11.86 -12.06 16.76
C THR A 148 12.80 -11.78 17.94
N ASN A 149 12.71 -12.57 19.02
CA ASN A 149 13.57 -12.42 20.20
C ASN A 149 15.04 -12.67 19.88
N ALA A 150 15.34 -13.75 19.15
CA ALA A 150 16.70 -14.12 18.79
C ALA A 150 17.36 -13.09 17.86
N LEU A 151 16.62 -12.58 16.88
CA LEU A 151 17.10 -11.52 15.99
C LEU A 151 17.30 -10.21 16.74
N ARG A 152 16.41 -9.85 17.67
CA ARG A 152 16.60 -8.66 18.51
C ARG A 152 17.88 -8.75 19.34
N GLY A 153 18.25 -9.93 19.82
CA GLY A 153 19.53 -10.15 20.52
C GLY A 153 20.77 -9.90 19.66
N GLN A 154 20.63 -9.92 18.34
CA GLN A 154 21.74 -9.72 17.38
C GLN A 154 21.81 -8.28 16.84
N VAL A 155 20.82 -7.44 17.11
CA VAL A 155 20.70 -6.11 16.51
C VAL A 155 20.39 -5.05 17.55
N ASP A 156 20.95 -3.86 17.35
CA ASP A 156 20.59 -2.65 18.09
C ASP A 156 19.91 -1.66 17.12
N PRO A 157 18.57 -1.49 17.19
CA PRO A 157 17.84 -0.55 16.35
C PRO A 157 18.31 0.91 16.47
N ALA A 158 18.90 1.31 17.60
CA ALA A 158 19.36 2.68 17.80
C ALA A 158 20.48 3.07 16.80
N LEU A 159 21.28 2.09 16.35
CA LEU A 159 22.36 2.30 15.38
C LEU A 159 21.88 2.59 13.94
N TRP A 160 20.58 2.41 13.67
CA TRP A 160 19.99 2.52 12.33
C TRP A 160 19.22 3.82 12.08
N GLY A 161 19.05 4.67 13.10
CA GLY A 161 18.27 5.91 13.01
C GLY A 161 18.65 6.82 11.85
N GLN A 162 19.95 6.92 11.55
CA GLN A 162 20.52 7.76 10.48
C GLN A 162 20.92 6.98 9.22
N ARG A 163 20.56 5.69 9.11
CA ARG A 163 20.98 4.82 8.00
C ARG A 163 19.90 4.61 6.94
N LYS A 164 18.82 5.40 6.95
CA LYS A 164 17.67 5.20 6.05
C LYS A 164 18.03 5.29 4.56
N ASP A 165 18.93 6.19 4.17
CA ASP A 165 19.38 6.26 2.78
C ASP A 165 20.18 5.03 2.35
N HIS A 166 21.01 4.49 3.25
CA HIS A 166 21.69 3.23 3.00
C HIS A 166 20.71 2.06 2.90
N MET A 167 19.73 1.99 3.81
CA MET A 167 18.67 0.97 3.76
C MET A 167 17.88 1.05 2.45
N ARG A 168 17.51 2.26 2.00
CA ARG A 168 16.82 2.49 0.73
C ARG A 168 17.57 1.86 -0.44
N GLU A 169 18.87 2.13 -0.56
CA GLU A 169 19.71 1.63 -1.66
C GLU A 169 19.90 0.12 -1.62
N ASP A 170 20.16 -0.41 -0.43
CA ASP A 170 20.36 -1.84 -0.20
C ASP A 170 19.07 -2.63 -0.49
N LEU A 171 17.93 -2.19 0.06
CA LEU A 171 16.62 -2.81 -0.14
C LEU A 171 16.14 -2.69 -1.60
N ALA A 172 16.35 -1.53 -2.25
CA ALA A 172 16.07 -1.38 -3.68
C ALA A 172 16.86 -2.39 -4.52
N THR A 173 18.14 -2.56 -4.19
CA THR A 173 19.01 -3.52 -4.88
C THR A 173 18.58 -4.96 -4.61
N TRP A 174 18.22 -5.28 -3.37
CA TRP A 174 17.72 -6.59 -2.97
C TRP A 174 16.45 -6.95 -3.74
N VAL A 175 15.42 -6.10 -3.70
CA VAL A 175 14.14 -6.35 -4.38
C VAL A 175 14.33 -6.45 -5.90
N LYS A 176 15.27 -5.71 -6.49
CA LYS A 176 15.57 -5.80 -7.92
C LYS A 176 16.22 -7.14 -8.32
N LYS A 177 16.99 -7.76 -7.42
CA LYS A 177 17.64 -9.05 -7.65
C LYS A 177 16.76 -10.24 -7.28
N ASP A 178 15.81 -10.04 -6.37
CA ASP A 178 14.84 -11.05 -5.97
C ASP A 178 13.98 -11.51 -7.15
N THR A 179 13.95 -12.81 -7.39
CA THR A 179 13.15 -13.42 -8.47
C THR A 179 11.92 -14.16 -7.95
N THR A 180 11.71 -14.21 -6.62
CA THR A 180 10.66 -14.99 -5.95
C THR A 180 9.27 -14.76 -6.55
N PHE A 181 8.95 -13.52 -6.92
CA PHE A 181 7.64 -13.13 -7.45
C PHE A 181 7.69 -12.61 -8.90
N SER A 182 8.80 -12.82 -9.60
CA SER A 182 9.06 -12.27 -10.94
C SER A 182 8.16 -12.82 -12.05
N SER A 183 7.48 -13.94 -11.80
CA SER A 183 6.56 -14.57 -12.74
C SER A 183 5.25 -13.80 -12.92
N PHE A 184 4.85 -12.98 -11.94
CA PHE A 184 3.59 -12.21 -12.01
C PHE A 184 3.72 -10.75 -11.58
N LEU A 185 4.76 -10.35 -10.87
CA LEU A 185 4.98 -8.94 -10.52
C LEU A 185 5.69 -8.17 -11.62
N SER A 186 5.40 -6.87 -11.72
CA SER A 186 6.15 -5.99 -12.60
C SER A 186 7.59 -5.81 -12.09
N GLY A 187 8.55 -5.78 -13.02
CA GLY A 187 9.94 -5.43 -12.74
C GLY A 187 10.25 -3.93 -12.93
N SER A 188 9.24 -3.11 -13.23
CA SER A 188 9.41 -1.66 -13.39
C SER A 188 9.76 -1.00 -12.05
N GLN A 189 10.65 0.00 -12.10
CA GLN A 189 11.14 0.86 -11.00
C GLN A 189 11.17 0.21 -9.62
N ILE A 190 12.35 -0.17 -9.14
CA ILE A 190 12.52 -0.68 -7.77
C ILE A 190 13.24 0.39 -6.96
N ASN A 191 12.53 1.45 -6.59
CA ASN A 191 13.02 2.50 -5.69
C ASN A 191 11.84 3.33 -5.17
N ALA A 192 11.78 3.52 -3.86
CA ALA A 192 10.86 4.46 -3.24
C ALA A 192 11.59 5.75 -2.83
N LYS A 193 10.85 6.85 -2.81
CA LYS A 193 11.36 8.19 -2.47
C LYS A 193 10.87 8.61 -1.08
N SER A 194 11.50 9.62 -0.51
CA SER A 194 10.90 10.32 0.64
C SER A 194 9.77 11.24 0.15
N PRO A 195 8.65 11.35 0.88
CA PRO A 195 7.72 12.46 0.73
C PRO A 195 8.43 13.80 0.85
N LEU A 196 7.90 14.84 0.20
CA LEU A 196 8.41 16.22 0.34
C LEU A 196 8.42 16.66 1.82
N ASN A 197 7.46 16.20 2.61
CA ASN A 197 7.43 16.42 4.04
C ASN A 197 6.90 15.20 4.80
N SER A 198 7.84 14.36 5.25
CA SER A 198 7.55 13.15 6.03
C SER A 198 6.80 13.42 7.35
N ARG A 199 6.99 14.58 8.00
CA ARG A 199 6.25 14.91 9.24
C ARG A 199 4.78 15.18 8.97
N ILE A 200 4.46 15.86 7.87
CA ILE A 200 3.07 16.07 7.44
C ILE A 200 2.41 14.73 7.13
N VAL A 201 3.13 13.84 6.43
CA VAL A 201 2.67 12.47 6.15
C VAL A 201 2.40 11.70 7.45
N SER A 202 3.23 11.85 8.49
CA SER A 202 2.97 11.25 9.80
C SER A 202 1.67 11.73 10.44
N TYR A 203 1.30 13.00 10.32
CA TYR A 203 0.02 13.52 10.85
C TYR A 203 -1.22 12.92 10.17
N PHE A 204 -1.06 12.38 8.96
CA PHE A 204 -2.09 11.62 8.28
C PHE A 204 -2.10 10.13 8.67
N GLY A 205 -1.19 9.69 9.55
CA GLY A 205 -1.08 8.28 9.98
C GLY A 205 -0.37 7.37 9.00
N VAL A 206 0.34 7.92 8.02
CA VAL A 206 0.82 7.15 6.86
C VAL A 206 2.31 6.82 7.01
N SER A 207 2.65 5.53 6.90
CA SER A 207 4.04 5.04 6.93
C SER A 207 4.68 5.02 5.55
N GLY A 208 3.87 4.81 4.51
CA GLY A 208 4.26 4.83 3.12
C GLY A 208 3.00 4.91 2.25
N TYR A 209 3.16 5.24 0.98
CA TYR A 209 2.08 5.21 0.01
C TYR A 209 2.63 5.06 -1.40
N PHE A 210 1.80 4.53 -2.29
CA PHE A 210 2.04 4.54 -3.72
C PHE A 210 1.22 5.63 -4.41
N ASN A 211 1.86 6.43 -5.27
CA ASN A 211 1.18 7.41 -6.09
C ASN A 211 0.83 6.82 -7.48
N PRO A 212 -0.45 6.52 -7.78
CA PRO A 212 -0.83 5.91 -9.05
C PRO A 212 -0.77 6.89 -10.23
N PHE A 213 -0.54 8.17 -10.01
CA PHE A 213 -0.43 9.16 -11.07
C PHE A 213 0.99 9.35 -11.59
N THR A 214 1.98 9.21 -10.70
CA THR A 214 3.40 9.31 -11.04
C THR A 214 4.14 7.97 -10.98
N HIS A 215 3.49 6.91 -10.48
CA HIS A 215 4.06 5.59 -10.18
C HIS A 215 5.27 5.63 -9.25
N GLU A 216 5.34 6.65 -8.40
CA GLU A 216 6.33 6.74 -7.35
C GLU A 216 5.77 6.04 -6.11
N ALA A 217 6.57 5.14 -5.52
CA ALA A 217 6.40 4.74 -4.13
C ALA A 217 7.06 5.78 -3.22
N GLN A 218 6.43 6.07 -2.08
CA GLN A 218 6.93 6.97 -1.07
C GLN A 218 6.97 6.28 0.30
N VAL A 219 8.05 6.49 1.05
CA VAL A 219 8.20 5.95 2.41
C VAL A 219 8.49 7.09 3.36
N ASN A 220 7.78 7.13 4.49
CA ASN A 220 7.87 8.19 5.48
C ASN A 220 9.24 8.15 6.19
N TYR A 221 10.12 9.10 5.90
CA TYR A 221 11.45 9.18 6.54
C TYR A 221 11.40 9.63 8.00
N ALA A 222 10.28 10.14 8.49
CA ALA A 222 10.12 10.48 9.91
C ALA A 222 9.83 9.25 10.78
N MET A 223 9.28 8.16 10.20
CA MET A 223 8.91 6.95 10.94
C MET A 223 10.10 6.30 11.67
N PRO A 224 9.88 5.46 12.70
CA PRO A 224 10.96 4.73 13.36
C PRO A 224 11.78 3.90 12.37
N ALA A 225 13.11 3.88 12.53
CA ALA A 225 14.00 3.16 11.61
C ALA A 225 13.74 1.64 11.61
N LEU A 226 13.20 1.11 12.71
CA LEU A 226 12.88 -0.31 12.86
C LEU A 226 11.81 -0.80 11.88
N SER A 227 10.70 -0.07 11.73
CA SER A 227 9.65 -0.37 10.75
C SER A 227 10.06 -0.10 9.29
N PHE A 228 11.07 0.73 9.06
CA PHE A 228 11.40 1.26 7.73
C PHE A 228 11.68 0.17 6.67
N PRO A 229 12.48 -0.88 6.93
CA PRO A 229 12.74 -1.91 5.93
C PRO A 229 11.48 -2.63 5.43
N PHE A 230 10.60 -3.02 6.35
CA PHE A 230 9.34 -3.69 6.02
C PHE A 230 8.44 -2.78 5.19
N THR A 231 8.20 -1.55 5.64
CA THR A 231 7.41 -0.56 4.91
C THR A 231 8.02 -0.27 3.52
N TYR A 232 9.34 -0.16 3.42
CA TYR A 232 9.98 0.11 2.13
C TYR A 232 9.72 -0.98 1.10
N VAL A 233 9.86 -2.26 1.47
CA VAL A 233 9.58 -3.37 0.55
C VAL A 233 8.08 -3.52 0.28
N HIS A 234 7.23 -3.19 1.26
CA HIS A 234 5.78 -3.13 1.09
C HIS A 234 5.37 -2.12 -0.01
N GLU A 235 5.87 -0.88 0.06
CA GLU A 235 5.54 0.13 -0.96
C GLU A 235 6.09 -0.24 -2.35
N LEU A 236 7.23 -0.92 -2.38
CA LEU A 236 7.73 -1.49 -3.64
C LEU A 236 6.81 -2.59 -4.18
N ALA A 237 6.14 -3.38 -3.33
CA ALA A 237 5.16 -4.35 -3.81
C ALA A 237 3.96 -3.66 -4.49
N HIS A 238 3.47 -2.54 -3.94
CA HIS A 238 2.45 -1.72 -4.60
C HIS A 238 2.93 -1.17 -5.94
N GLN A 239 4.16 -0.66 -5.99
CA GLN A 239 4.78 -0.21 -7.24
C GLN A 239 4.91 -1.33 -8.28
N GLN A 240 5.08 -2.58 -7.84
CA GLN A 240 5.11 -3.76 -8.71
C GLN A 240 3.72 -4.27 -9.13
N GLY A 241 2.65 -3.59 -8.75
CA GLY A 241 1.28 -3.85 -9.19
C GLY A 241 0.49 -4.75 -8.25
N VAL A 242 0.82 -4.76 -6.96
CA VAL A 242 0.01 -5.41 -5.91
C VAL A 242 -0.98 -4.40 -5.38
N GLY A 243 -2.28 -4.66 -5.53
CA GLY A 243 -3.31 -3.74 -5.04
C GLY A 243 -3.56 -3.88 -3.53
N PHE A 244 -3.60 -5.12 -3.03
CA PHE A 244 -4.02 -5.38 -1.66
C PHE A 244 -2.89 -5.25 -0.63
N GLU A 245 -3.22 -4.64 0.51
CA GLU A 245 -2.31 -4.39 1.64
C GLU A 245 -1.78 -5.68 2.29
N ASP A 246 -2.63 -6.69 2.45
CA ASP A 246 -2.29 -8.00 3.02
C ASP A 246 -1.25 -8.74 2.16
N GLU A 247 -1.41 -8.66 0.84
CA GLU A 247 -0.51 -9.19 -0.17
C GLU A 247 0.82 -8.43 -0.24
N ALA A 248 0.80 -7.10 -0.14
CA ALA A 248 2.01 -6.28 -0.08
C ALA A 248 2.82 -6.57 1.19
N ASN A 249 2.17 -6.69 2.35
CA ASN A 249 2.79 -7.13 3.59
C ASN A 249 3.40 -8.53 3.48
N PHE A 250 2.68 -9.49 2.89
CA PHE A 250 3.18 -10.84 2.67
C PHE A 250 4.44 -10.85 1.79
N ILE A 251 4.45 -10.09 0.70
CA ILE A 251 5.64 -9.95 -0.17
C ILE A 251 6.81 -9.35 0.62
N ALA A 252 6.57 -8.31 1.42
CA ALA A 252 7.59 -7.68 2.24
C ALA A 252 8.21 -8.68 3.22
N PHE A 253 7.37 -9.46 3.92
CA PHE A 253 7.84 -10.52 4.81
C PHE A 253 8.68 -11.55 4.06
N VAL A 254 8.15 -12.12 2.97
CA VAL A 254 8.83 -13.21 2.24
C VAL A 254 10.19 -12.79 1.70
N ARG A 255 10.31 -11.55 1.21
CA ARG A 255 11.57 -11.03 0.71
C ARG A 255 12.59 -10.72 1.81
N LEU A 256 12.13 -10.34 3.00
CA LEU A 256 13.03 -9.88 4.06
C LEU A 256 13.41 -10.97 5.06
N GLN A 257 12.59 -12.00 5.26
CA GLN A 257 12.82 -13.04 6.28
C GLN A 257 14.15 -13.81 6.11
N HIS A 258 14.72 -13.85 4.91
CA HIS A 258 16.02 -14.48 4.63
C HIS A 258 17.09 -13.47 4.17
N HIS A 259 16.85 -12.17 4.34
CA HIS A 259 17.82 -11.15 3.94
C HIS A 259 19.14 -11.31 4.73
N PRO A 260 20.35 -11.13 4.15
CA PRO A 260 21.62 -11.28 4.87
C PRO A 260 21.77 -10.36 6.09
N GLN A 261 21.25 -9.14 6.01
CA GLN A 261 21.22 -8.17 7.11
C GLN A 261 20.22 -8.58 8.20
N ALA A 262 20.71 -8.82 9.42
CA ALA A 262 19.89 -9.22 10.57
C ALA A 262 18.84 -8.17 10.96
N PHE A 263 19.17 -6.88 10.81
CA PHE A 263 18.22 -5.79 11.11
C PHE A 263 16.97 -5.83 10.24
N TYR A 264 17.11 -6.18 8.95
CA TYR A 264 15.97 -6.27 8.04
C TYR A 264 15.11 -7.50 8.31
N ARG A 265 15.75 -8.63 8.66
CA ARG A 265 15.02 -9.81 9.15
C ARG A 265 14.26 -9.46 10.41
N TYR A 266 14.88 -8.78 11.37
CA TYR A 266 14.23 -8.38 12.61
C TYR A 266 13.01 -7.50 12.35
N SER A 267 13.14 -6.48 11.49
CA SER A 267 12.02 -5.64 11.03
C SER A 267 10.85 -6.49 10.50
N ALA A 268 11.12 -7.46 9.61
CA ALA A 268 10.10 -8.30 9.01
C ALA A 268 9.44 -9.27 9.98
N TYR A 269 10.22 -9.95 10.82
CA TYR A 269 9.69 -10.86 11.84
C TYR A 269 8.91 -10.11 12.89
N LEU A 270 9.39 -8.96 13.39
CA LEU A 270 8.67 -8.15 14.36
C LEU A 270 7.29 -7.74 13.83
N GLN A 271 7.22 -7.14 12.64
CA GLN A 271 5.94 -6.71 12.08
C GLN A 271 4.96 -7.87 11.90
N THR A 272 5.45 -8.99 11.36
CA THR A 272 4.62 -10.17 11.13
C THR A 272 4.13 -10.79 12.44
N THR A 273 5.00 -10.89 13.46
CA THR A 273 4.64 -11.34 14.81
C THR A 273 3.58 -10.41 15.43
N LEU A 274 3.71 -9.09 15.29
CA LEU A 274 2.72 -8.15 15.81
C LEU A 274 1.37 -8.26 15.10
N TYR A 275 1.35 -8.45 13.77
CA TYR A 275 0.11 -8.75 13.03
C TYR A 275 -0.54 -10.03 13.56
N MET A 276 0.23 -11.11 13.73
CA MET A 276 -0.29 -12.37 14.26
C MET A 276 -0.78 -12.26 15.72
N LEU A 277 -0.09 -11.51 16.58
CA LEU A 277 -0.57 -11.27 17.95
C LEU A 277 -1.86 -10.43 17.97
N GLY A 278 -1.99 -9.48 17.05
CA GLY A 278 -3.17 -8.63 16.86
C GLY A 278 -4.38 -9.43 16.42
N GLU A 279 -4.26 -10.24 15.36
CA GLU A 279 -5.34 -11.10 14.89
C GLU A 279 -5.74 -12.14 15.96
N LEU A 280 -4.74 -12.75 16.63
CA LEU A 280 -5.00 -13.66 17.74
C LEU A 280 -5.74 -12.97 18.88
N ARG A 281 -5.50 -11.68 19.13
CA ARG A 281 -6.24 -10.90 20.14
C ARG A 281 -7.69 -10.70 19.73
N GLY A 282 -7.97 -10.49 18.44
CA GLY A 282 -9.33 -10.36 17.92
C GLY A 282 -10.12 -11.66 18.03
N MET A 283 -9.49 -12.80 17.74
CA MET A 283 -10.14 -14.13 17.77
C MET A 283 -10.17 -14.77 19.18
N TYR A 284 -9.05 -14.69 19.92
CA TYR A 284 -8.81 -15.38 21.19
C TYR A 284 -8.05 -14.48 22.19
N PRO A 285 -8.71 -13.51 22.84
CA PRO A 285 -8.07 -12.48 23.67
C PRO A 285 -7.17 -13.03 24.79
N GLU A 286 -7.64 -14.04 25.54
CA GLU A 286 -6.88 -14.61 26.67
C GLU A 286 -5.65 -15.40 26.18
N LEU A 287 -5.78 -16.13 25.07
CA LEU A 287 -4.66 -16.84 24.48
C LEU A 287 -3.61 -15.87 23.93
N SER A 288 -4.04 -14.77 23.32
CA SER A 288 -3.14 -13.70 22.87
C SER A 288 -2.31 -13.12 24.01
N LYS A 289 -2.87 -12.94 25.22
CA LYS A 289 -2.09 -12.49 26.39
C LYS A 289 -0.97 -13.47 26.74
N VAL A 290 -1.25 -14.78 26.71
CA VAL A 290 -0.26 -15.84 26.97
C VAL A 290 0.88 -15.81 25.96
N TYR A 291 0.60 -15.51 24.69
CA TYR A 291 1.65 -15.40 23.67
C TYR A 291 2.39 -14.06 23.70
N GLN A 292 1.70 -12.96 24.04
CA GLN A 292 2.33 -11.63 24.16
C GLN A 292 3.43 -11.60 25.22
N ILE A 293 3.27 -12.31 26.35
CA ILE A 293 4.30 -12.37 27.41
C ILE A 293 5.59 -13.10 27.00
N LYS A 294 5.59 -13.81 25.86
CA LYS A 294 6.78 -14.47 25.32
C LYS A 294 7.73 -13.49 24.61
N LEU A 295 7.27 -12.28 24.29
CA LEU A 295 8.16 -11.24 23.76
C LEU A 295 9.16 -10.81 24.84
N SER A 296 10.44 -10.79 24.46
CA SER A 296 11.50 -10.33 25.35
C SER A 296 11.36 -8.84 25.66
N LYS A 297 11.88 -8.42 26.82
CA LYS A 297 11.85 -7.02 27.26
C LYS A 297 12.40 -6.04 26.20
N PRO A 298 13.55 -6.29 25.54
CA PRO A 298 14.05 -5.39 24.49
C PRO A 298 13.10 -5.25 23.30
N VAL A 299 12.38 -6.31 22.92
CA VAL A 299 11.37 -6.24 21.86
C VAL A 299 10.19 -5.39 22.31
N LEU A 300 9.71 -5.56 23.54
CA LEU A 300 8.63 -4.74 24.10
C LEU A 300 9.01 -3.25 24.18
N GLU A 301 10.26 -2.93 24.48
CA GLU A 301 10.79 -1.56 24.47
C GLU A 301 10.78 -0.96 23.06
N ASP A 302 11.20 -1.73 22.05
CA ASP A 302 11.12 -1.30 20.65
C ASP A 302 9.67 -1.01 20.21
N VAL A 303 8.74 -1.91 20.55
CA VAL A 303 7.30 -1.73 20.27
C VAL A 303 6.74 -0.49 20.98
N ALA A 304 7.17 -0.24 22.22
CA ALA A 304 6.79 0.95 22.96
C ALA A 304 7.33 2.23 22.31
N ALA A 305 8.56 2.21 21.80
CA ALA A 305 9.17 3.34 21.09
C ALA A 305 8.42 3.66 19.79
N GLU A 306 8.02 2.65 19.02
CA GLU A 306 7.20 2.86 17.82
C GLU A 306 5.83 3.45 18.18
N ARG A 307 5.17 2.92 19.22
CA ARG A 307 3.89 3.45 19.69
C ARG A 307 4.02 4.90 20.15
N LEU A 308 5.08 5.22 20.89
CA LEU A 308 5.34 6.58 21.37
C LEU A 308 5.55 7.56 20.21
N PHE A 309 6.26 7.14 19.17
CA PHE A 309 6.39 7.94 17.96
C PHE A 309 5.02 8.26 17.37
N TRP A 310 4.19 7.23 17.10
CA TRP A 310 2.89 7.40 16.47
C TRP A 310 1.90 8.17 17.36
N SER A 311 1.97 8.08 18.68
CA SER A 311 1.11 8.85 19.59
C SER A 311 1.32 10.38 19.48
N ASN A 312 2.47 10.83 18.97
CA ASN A 312 2.70 12.26 18.70
C ASN A 312 1.97 12.75 17.44
N TYR A 313 1.46 11.83 16.61
CA TYR A 313 0.79 12.12 15.34
C TYR A 313 -0.67 11.64 15.31
N THR A 314 -1.12 10.89 16.31
CA THR A 314 -2.54 10.54 16.47
C THR A 314 -3.37 11.79 16.81
N GLY A 315 -4.50 11.94 16.13
CA GLY A 315 -5.45 13.03 16.34
C GLY A 315 -6.55 13.03 15.29
N TRP A 316 -7.40 14.06 15.29
CA TRP A 316 -8.59 14.14 14.43
C TRP A 316 -8.28 14.05 12.92
N ILE A 317 -7.11 14.53 12.48
CA ILE A 317 -6.66 14.44 11.08
C ILE A 317 -6.43 12.97 10.69
N ASN A 318 -5.71 12.23 11.52
CA ASN A 318 -5.46 10.80 11.33
C ASN A 318 -6.76 10.01 11.27
N ASP A 319 -7.72 10.28 12.17
CA ASP A 319 -8.99 9.56 12.20
C ASP A 319 -9.82 9.82 10.94
N LEU A 320 -9.87 11.09 10.50
CA LEU A 320 -10.54 11.47 9.26
C LEU A 320 -9.90 10.78 8.04
N MET A 321 -8.56 10.76 7.97
CA MET A 321 -7.86 10.06 6.90
C MET A 321 -8.09 8.55 6.95
N GLY A 322 -8.13 7.95 8.14
CA GLY A 322 -8.46 6.54 8.34
C GLY A 322 -9.83 6.20 7.75
N LEU A 323 -10.84 7.05 7.94
CA LEU A 323 -12.16 6.87 7.33
C LEU A 323 -12.11 6.94 5.80
N PHE A 324 -11.43 7.95 5.23
CA PHE A 324 -11.29 8.09 3.78
C PHE A 324 -10.53 6.92 3.16
N TYR A 325 -9.43 6.50 3.78
CA TYR A 325 -8.60 5.40 3.30
C TYR A 325 -9.36 4.07 3.40
N ASN A 326 -10.08 3.83 4.50
CA ASN A 326 -10.93 2.65 4.64
C ASN A 326 -12.01 2.60 3.54
N GLN A 327 -12.66 3.73 3.22
CA GLN A 327 -13.64 3.80 2.13
C GLN A 327 -12.99 3.58 0.77
N TYR A 328 -11.82 4.18 0.53
CA TYR A 328 -11.06 4.01 -0.70
C TYR A 328 -10.70 2.53 -0.94
N LEU A 329 -10.21 1.83 0.08
CA LEU A 329 -9.92 0.39 0.01
C LEU A 329 -11.20 -0.42 -0.22
N THR A 330 -12.25 -0.14 0.56
CA THR A 330 -13.56 -0.83 0.45
C THR A 330 -14.15 -0.72 -0.95
N HIS A 331 -14.04 0.45 -1.59
CA HIS A 331 -14.52 0.69 -2.95
C HIS A 331 -13.69 -0.04 -4.01
N ASN A 332 -12.38 -0.22 -3.77
CA ASN A 332 -11.47 -0.88 -4.71
C ASN A 332 -11.23 -2.35 -4.33
N ASN A 333 -12.31 -3.13 -4.22
CA ASN A 333 -12.27 -4.60 -4.03
C ASN A 333 -11.61 -5.11 -2.72
N GLN A 334 -11.35 -4.24 -1.75
CA GLN A 334 -10.91 -4.62 -0.41
C GLN A 334 -12.05 -4.41 0.59
N LYS A 335 -13.10 -5.25 0.52
CA LYS A 335 -14.37 -5.09 1.26
C LYS A 335 -14.23 -4.97 2.77
N GLU A 336 -13.23 -5.62 3.36
CA GLU A 336 -12.91 -5.53 4.79
C GLU A 336 -12.13 -4.26 5.15
N GLY A 337 -11.74 -3.46 4.16
CA GLY A 337 -11.00 -2.22 4.31
C GLY A 337 -9.68 -2.42 5.07
N ILE A 338 -9.44 -1.57 6.06
CA ILE A 338 -8.29 -1.65 6.97
C ILE A 338 -8.33 -2.96 7.80
N ALA A 339 -9.51 -3.51 8.10
CA ALA A 339 -9.61 -4.76 8.87
C ALA A 339 -9.09 -5.99 8.12
N ARG A 340 -8.76 -5.88 6.82
CA ARG A 340 -8.16 -6.97 6.03
C ARG A 340 -6.70 -7.27 6.39
N TYR A 341 -6.02 -6.46 7.22
CA TYR A 341 -4.66 -6.78 7.68
C TYR A 341 -4.56 -8.21 8.25
N ASP A 342 -5.66 -8.73 8.80
CA ASP A 342 -5.87 -10.11 9.29
C ASP A 342 -5.73 -11.21 8.22
N ARG A 343 -5.49 -10.89 6.94
CA ARG A 343 -5.28 -11.89 5.88
C ARG A 343 -3.81 -12.12 5.49
N MET A 344 -2.90 -11.21 5.86
CA MET A 344 -1.46 -11.41 5.63
C MET A 344 -0.99 -12.69 6.35
N THR A 345 -1.42 -12.84 7.60
CA THR A 345 -1.14 -13.99 8.46
C THR A 345 -1.55 -15.32 7.85
N ARG A 346 -2.70 -15.38 7.15
CA ARG A 346 -3.15 -16.56 6.40
C ARG A 346 -2.20 -16.90 5.25
N LEU A 347 -1.70 -15.90 4.52
CA LEU A 347 -0.71 -16.11 3.45
C LEU A 347 0.62 -16.60 4.01
N VAL A 348 1.11 -15.98 5.10
CA VAL A 348 2.32 -16.38 5.82
C VAL A 348 2.21 -17.81 6.33
N LEU A 349 1.11 -18.14 7.00
CA LEU A 349 0.87 -19.47 7.55
C LEU A 349 0.84 -20.53 6.45
N ALA A 350 0.08 -20.29 5.36
CA ALA A 350 0.05 -21.19 4.21
C ALA A 350 1.44 -21.35 3.56
N TYR A 351 2.24 -20.29 3.52
CA TYR A 351 3.59 -20.32 2.97
C TYR A 351 4.54 -21.17 3.82
N GLU A 352 4.52 -21.03 5.16
CA GLU A 352 5.35 -21.84 6.04
C GLU A 352 4.92 -23.31 6.07
N LEU A 353 3.61 -23.58 6.07
CA LEU A 353 3.10 -24.96 5.98
C LEU A 353 3.54 -25.64 4.69
N LYS A 354 3.44 -24.93 3.55
CA LYS A 354 3.92 -25.42 2.26
C LYS A 354 5.43 -25.74 2.28
N LYS A 355 6.25 -24.88 2.90
CA LYS A 355 7.70 -25.13 3.06
C LYS A 355 8.00 -26.38 3.90
N ARG A 356 7.15 -26.70 4.87
CA ARG A 356 7.26 -27.92 5.70
C ARG A 356 6.71 -29.18 5.01
N GLY A 357 6.17 -29.08 3.80
CA GLY A 357 5.54 -30.20 3.10
C GLY A 357 4.14 -30.56 3.65
N CYS A 358 3.55 -29.69 4.48
CA CYS A 358 2.19 -29.82 4.95
C CYS A 358 1.22 -29.31 3.86
N HIS A 359 0.10 -30.01 3.67
CA HIS A 359 -0.85 -29.77 2.57
C HIS A 359 -2.24 -29.31 3.01
#